data_AF-A0ABC9TKD6-F1
#
_entry.id   AF-A0ABC9TKD6-F1
#
_cell.length_a   1.000
_cell.length_b   1.000
_cell.length_c   1.000
_cell.angle_alpha   90.00
_cell.angle_beta   90.00
_cell.angle_gamma   90.00
#
_symmetry.space_group_name_H-M   'P 1'
#
loop_
_entity.id
_entity.type
_entity.pdbx_description
1 polymer ?
#
loop_
_entity_poly.entity_id
_entity_poly.type
_entity_poly.pdbx_seq_one_letter_code
_entity_poly.pdbx_strand_id
1 'polypeptide(L)'
;MLALFFVPILMIIGFFTVDTTNDSGFNPQNEQERVAQKVASYVTSHKGTIEFAAAWLGNLEHESGLIPSRIQGDKLYNEALAFNPSVGGYAFALGQWDSERRVNLLTLAKTTNKDWKTVEFQMDYAWNHDGADSTLLKNMSKSKDVEKLAVDILKLWERAGTKDDPIEQIGRKTSAMNWYKRLTTGNGSANIGGGKIDVLEAVLGQTINGGQCYGLTALYVEKMGGPVLMGSGHMYASQIGSDYDWKNYHWTVIQNPKYEDLKAGDVINFGQGGVAISEFGHTGIVASVEGNGKYTTYEQNAEKGQTAEKYLRQWQKDFPITTSLVRKDVK
;
A
#
# COMPACT_ATOMS: atom_id res chain seq x y z
N MET A 1 -14.35 -42.24 55.26
CA MET A 1 -14.25 -42.32 53.79
C MET A 1 -14.53 -40.93 53.24
N LEU A 2 -13.48 -40.14 53.00
CA LEU A 2 -13.57 -38.82 52.37
C LEU A 2 -12.43 -38.77 51.34
N ALA A 3 -12.77 -38.72 50.06
CA ALA A 3 -11.82 -38.74 48.96
C ALA A 3 -11.25 -37.33 48.74
N LEU A 4 -9.93 -37.18 48.78
CA LEU A 4 -9.23 -36.00 48.26
C LEU A 4 -9.16 -36.13 46.72
N PHE A 5 -9.79 -35.19 46.02
CA PHE A 5 -9.54 -34.97 44.59
C PHE A 5 -8.33 -34.05 44.42
N PHE A 6 -7.24 -34.60 43.88
CA PHE A 6 -6.13 -33.83 43.33
C PHE A 6 -6.51 -33.37 41.91
N VAL A 7 -6.59 -32.07 41.68
CA VAL A 7 -6.66 -31.49 40.32
C VAL A 7 -5.24 -31.05 39.94
N PRO A 8 -4.63 -31.61 38.88
CA PRO A 8 -3.34 -31.14 38.41
C PRO A 8 -3.51 -29.82 37.65
N ILE A 9 -2.91 -28.74 38.17
CA ILE A 9 -2.77 -27.47 37.45
C ILE A 9 -1.70 -27.68 36.37
N LEU A 10 -2.14 -27.80 35.11
CA LEU A 10 -1.26 -27.72 33.94
C LEU A 10 -0.68 -26.30 33.86
N MET A 11 0.60 -26.13 34.22
CA MET A 11 1.40 -24.96 33.87
C MET A 11 1.64 -24.98 32.36
N ILE A 12 0.86 -24.20 31.62
CA ILE A 12 1.18 -23.83 30.24
C ILE A 12 2.33 -22.82 30.33
N ILE A 13 3.55 -23.27 30.08
CA ILE A 13 4.69 -22.39 29.81
C ILE A 13 4.44 -21.76 28.44
N GLY A 14 3.85 -20.57 28.44
CA GLY A 14 3.80 -19.72 27.27
C GLY A 14 5.22 -19.33 26.89
N PHE A 15 5.70 -19.79 25.74
CA PHE A 15 6.87 -19.23 25.09
C PHE A 15 6.51 -17.80 24.66
N PHE A 16 6.81 -16.82 25.50
CA PHE A 16 6.93 -15.45 25.05
C PHE A 16 8.26 -15.35 24.30
N THR A 17 8.21 -15.36 22.98
CA THR A 17 9.30 -14.83 22.16
C THR A 17 9.58 -13.41 22.63
N VAL A 18 10.81 -13.19 23.06
CA VAL A 18 11.34 -11.88 23.46
C VAL A 18 11.20 -10.95 22.27
N ASP A 19 10.32 -9.97 22.40
CA ASP A 19 10.16 -8.89 21.45
C ASP A 19 11.40 -8.01 21.54
N THR A 20 12.31 -8.13 20.57
CA THR A 20 13.45 -7.20 20.47
C THR A 20 12.94 -5.91 19.87
N THR A 21 12.23 -5.12 20.67
CA THR A 21 11.84 -3.76 20.30
C THR A 21 13.09 -2.88 20.33
N ASN A 22 13.65 -2.62 19.15
CA ASN A 22 14.30 -1.34 18.92
C ASN A 22 13.26 -0.26 19.26
N ASP A 23 13.62 0.64 20.17
CA ASP A 23 12.80 1.73 20.69
C ASP A 23 12.59 2.84 19.64
N SER A 24 12.16 2.48 18.44
CA SER A 24 11.93 3.39 17.30
C SER A 24 10.51 3.98 17.28
N GLY A 25 9.69 3.68 18.30
CA GLY A 25 8.29 4.11 18.37
C GLY A 25 7.37 3.51 17.30
N PHE A 26 7.84 2.57 16.47
CA PHE A 26 7.04 1.94 15.43
C PHE A 26 6.12 0.85 16.02
N ASN A 27 4.84 1.19 16.17
CA ASN A 27 3.78 0.25 16.53
C ASN A 27 2.85 0.03 15.32
N PRO A 28 2.82 -1.16 14.69
CA PRO A 28 2.03 -1.40 13.49
C PRO A 28 0.52 -1.38 13.77
N GLN A 29 -0.21 -0.55 13.03
CA GLN A 29 -1.64 -0.32 13.20
C GLN A 29 -2.50 -1.13 12.22
N ASN A 30 -1.92 -1.67 11.14
CA ASN A 30 -2.66 -2.44 10.14
C ASN A 30 -1.82 -3.60 9.60
N GLU A 31 -2.41 -4.41 8.70
CA GLU A 31 -1.75 -5.59 8.17
C GLU A 31 -0.53 -5.26 7.31
N GLN A 32 -0.58 -4.21 6.49
CA GLN A 32 0.58 -3.76 5.72
C GLN A 32 1.72 -3.32 6.63
N GLU A 33 1.43 -2.62 7.72
CA GLU A 33 2.45 -2.24 8.71
C GLU A 33 3.01 -3.45 9.47
N ARG A 34 2.21 -4.50 9.72
CA ARG A 34 2.71 -5.77 10.27
C ARG A 34 3.63 -6.49 9.28
N VAL A 35 3.31 -6.47 7.99
CA VAL A 35 4.19 -6.98 6.94
C VAL A 35 5.49 -6.16 6.90
N ALA A 36 5.38 -4.84 6.93
CA ALA A 36 6.54 -3.95 6.96
C ALA A 36 7.43 -4.18 8.17
N GLN A 37 6.84 -4.38 9.36
CA GLN A 37 7.56 -4.75 10.56
C GLN A 37 8.38 -6.03 10.33
N LYS A 38 7.74 -7.09 9.81
CA LYS A 38 8.39 -8.37 9.57
C LYS A 38 9.55 -8.26 8.56
N VAL A 39 9.38 -7.51 7.48
CA VAL A 39 10.45 -7.25 6.51
C VAL A 39 11.61 -6.50 7.16
N ALA A 40 11.34 -5.41 7.89
CA ALA A 40 12.36 -4.62 8.57
C ALA A 40 13.11 -5.42 9.64
N SER A 41 12.38 -6.20 10.45
CA SER A 41 12.97 -7.12 11.43
C SER A 41 13.85 -8.17 10.77
N TYR A 42 13.40 -8.78 9.66
CA TYR A 42 14.22 -9.74 8.93
C TYR A 42 15.52 -9.11 8.40
N VAL A 43 15.44 -7.94 7.76
CA VAL A 43 16.62 -7.25 7.22
C VAL A 43 17.61 -6.93 8.34
N THR A 44 17.13 -6.32 9.42
CA THR A 44 17.99 -5.89 10.53
C THR A 44 18.58 -7.06 11.30
N SER A 45 17.84 -8.16 11.48
CA SER A 45 18.39 -9.40 12.07
C SER A 45 19.47 -10.04 11.21
N HIS A 46 19.49 -9.75 9.90
CA HIS A 46 20.51 -10.20 8.94
C HIS A 46 21.58 -9.14 8.65
N LYS A 47 21.79 -8.18 9.57
CA LYS A 47 22.80 -7.11 9.49
C LYS A 47 22.61 -6.13 8.32
N GLY A 48 21.41 -6.07 7.75
CA GLY A 48 21.01 -5.01 6.83
C GLY A 48 20.65 -3.72 7.56
N THR A 49 20.71 -2.60 6.86
CA THR A 49 20.33 -1.28 7.37
C THR A 49 18.81 -1.07 7.35
N ILE A 50 18.31 -0.20 8.24
CA ILE A 50 16.88 0.16 8.24
C ILE A 50 16.53 1.01 7.01
N GLU A 51 17.50 1.76 6.49
CA GLU A 51 17.42 2.51 5.23
C GLU A 51 17.15 1.59 4.04
N PHE A 52 17.87 0.46 3.96
CA PHE A 52 17.60 -0.56 2.94
C PHE A 52 16.23 -1.23 3.14
N ALA A 53 15.87 -1.59 4.38
CA ALA A 53 14.56 -2.16 4.66
C ALA A 53 13.43 -1.25 4.16
N ALA A 54 13.53 0.05 4.43
CA ALA A 54 12.57 1.04 3.97
C ALA A 54 12.54 1.17 2.44
N ALA A 55 13.70 1.23 1.78
CA ALA A 55 13.79 1.26 0.32
C ALA A 55 13.20 0.01 -0.35
N TRP A 56 13.42 -1.15 0.26
CA TRP A 56 12.86 -2.40 -0.22
C TRP A 56 11.35 -2.42 -0.03
N LEU A 57 10.85 -2.01 1.14
CA LEU A 57 9.42 -1.89 1.40
C LEU A 57 8.71 -0.97 0.42
N GLY A 58 9.32 0.15 0.05
CA GLY A 58 8.70 1.03 -0.94
C GLY A 58 8.59 0.42 -2.33
N ASN A 59 9.48 -0.52 -2.67
CA ASN A 59 9.31 -1.33 -3.88
C ASN A 59 8.23 -2.40 -3.70
N LEU A 60 8.27 -3.17 -2.61
CA LEU A 60 7.29 -4.23 -2.35
C LEU A 60 5.85 -3.69 -2.24
N GLU A 61 5.67 -2.45 -1.77
CA GLU A 61 4.36 -1.76 -1.74
C GLU A 61 3.83 -1.52 -3.15
N HIS A 62 4.66 -1.04 -4.07
CA HIS A 62 4.25 -0.83 -5.47
C HIS A 62 4.03 -2.15 -6.22
N GLU A 63 4.80 -3.19 -5.91
CA GLU A 63 4.65 -4.51 -6.54
C GLU A 63 3.38 -5.23 -6.07
N SER A 64 3.14 -5.25 -4.75
CA SER A 64 2.15 -6.15 -4.14
C SER A 64 1.18 -5.49 -3.17
N GLY A 65 1.26 -4.18 -2.96
CA GLY A 65 0.53 -3.50 -1.89
C GLY A 65 0.89 -4.04 -0.50
N LEU A 66 2.09 -4.62 -0.37
CA LEU A 66 2.53 -5.39 0.81
C LEU A 66 1.59 -6.55 1.17
N ILE A 67 1.02 -7.23 0.16
CA ILE A 67 0.17 -8.42 0.35
C ILE A 67 0.97 -9.68 0.00
N PRO A 68 1.42 -10.46 1.00
CA PRO A 68 2.29 -11.62 0.77
C PRO A 68 1.66 -12.73 -0.07
N SER A 69 0.35 -12.84 -0.10
CA SER A 69 -0.36 -13.87 -0.88
C SER A 69 -0.75 -13.40 -2.29
N ARG A 70 -0.38 -12.18 -2.71
CA ARG A 70 -0.87 -11.63 -3.98
C ARG A 70 -0.35 -12.42 -5.17
N ILE A 71 -1.24 -12.70 -6.11
CA ILE A 71 -0.90 -13.17 -7.46
C ILE A 71 -1.21 -12.01 -8.40
N GLN A 72 -0.37 -11.77 -9.39
CA GLN A 72 -0.44 -10.60 -10.28
C GLN A 72 -1.84 -10.39 -10.85
N GLY A 73 -2.36 -9.17 -10.68
CA GLY A 73 -3.71 -8.79 -11.10
C GLY A 73 -4.82 -9.52 -10.34
N ASP A 74 -4.54 -9.94 -9.10
CA ASP A 74 -5.45 -10.66 -8.20
C ASP A 74 -6.05 -11.94 -8.80
N LYS A 75 -5.31 -12.56 -9.72
CA LYS A 75 -5.72 -13.81 -10.36
C LYS A 75 -5.80 -14.92 -9.32
N LEU A 76 -6.75 -15.84 -9.52
CA LEU A 76 -6.84 -17.06 -8.72
C LEU A 76 -5.63 -17.95 -8.94
N TYR A 77 -5.25 -18.71 -7.91
CA TYR A 77 -4.20 -19.72 -7.99
C TYR A 77 -4.54 -20.82 -9.01
N ASN A 78 -3.60 -21.13 -9.88
CA ASN A 78 -3.66 -22.20 -10.85
C ASN A 78 -2.30 -22.94 -10.84
N GLU A 79 -2.30 -24.19 -10.41
CA GLU A 79 -1.07 -24.97 -10.22
C GLU A 79 -0.27 -25.14 -11.52
N ALA A 80 -0.95 -25.37 -12.65
CA ALA A 80 -0.29 -25.54 -13.94
C ALA A 80 0.44 -24.27 -14.41
N LEU A 81 -0.13 -23.09 -14.14
CA LEU A 81 0.54 -21.82 -14.44
C LEU A 81 1.62 -21.48 -13.40
N ALA A 82 1.34 -21.76 -12.12
CA ALA A 82 2.23 -21.43 -11.01
C ALA A 82 3.60 -22.11 -11.15
N PHE A 83 3.64 -23.38 -11.58
CA PHE A 83 4.86 -24.16 -11.78
C PHE A 83 5.40 -24.16 -13.22
N ASN A 84 4.87 -23.30 -14.12
CA ASN A 84 5.38 -23.17 -15.48
C ASN A 84 6.30 -21.94 -15.60
N PRO A 85 7.62 -22.10 -15.84
CA PRO A 85 8.56 -20.97 -15.88
C PRO A 85 8.43 -20.12 -17.15
N SER A 86 7.75 -20.62 -18.20
CA SER A 86 7.55 -19.90 -19.47
C SER A 86 6.34 -18.95 -19.44
N VAL A 87 5.52 -19.00 -18.40
CA VAL A 87 4.36 -18.10 -18.24
C VAL A 87 4.81 -16.83 -17.54
N GLY A 88 4.78 -15.71 -18.27
CA GLY A 88 4.87 -14.36 -17.71
C GLY A 88 3.49 -13.77 -17.39
N GLY A 89 3.46 -12.68 -16.63
CA GLY A 89 2.22 -12.01 -16.25
C GLY A 89 1.40 -12.76 -15.20
N TYR A 90 2.07 -13.63 -14.43
CA TYR A 90 1.48 -14.45 -13.38
C TYR A 90 2.37 -14.44 -12.14
N ALA A 91 2.89 -13.26 -11.78
CA ALA A 91 3.83 -13.07 -10.69
C ALA A 91 3.23 -13.31 -9.30
N PHE A 92 4.05 -13.70 -8.32
CA PHE A 92 3.62 -14.09 -6.98
C PHE A 92 4.28 -13.27 -5.89
N ALA A 93 3.54 -13.10 -4.81
CA ALA A 93 4.01 -12.70 -3.49
C ALA A 93 4.54 -11.25 -3.43
N LEU A 94 5.25 -10.88 -2.35
CA LEU A 94 5.61 -9.50 -2.06
C LEU A 94 6.43 -8.84 -3.18
N GLY A 95 7.42 -9.55 -3.71
CA GLY A 95 8.31 -9.07 -4.76
C GLY A 95 7.82 -9.32 -6.17
N GLN A 96 6.56 -9.76 -6.35
CA GLN A 96 6.01 -10.16 -7.65
C GLN A 96 7.02 -10.98 -8.47
N TRP A 97 7.55 -12.05 -7.88
CA TRP A 97 8.43 -12.97 -8.59
C TRP A 97 7.65 -13.61 -9.74
N ASP A 98 8.13 -13.43 -10.97
CA ASP A 98 7.54 -13.99 -12.18
C ASP A 98 8.44 -15.04 -12.83
N SER A 99 7.89 -15.78 -13.80
CA SER A 99 8.60 -16.78 -14.59
C SER A 99 9.39 -17.77 -13.73
N GLU A 100 10.68 -17.98 -13.99
CA GLU A 100 11.53 -18.93 -13.25
C GLU A 100 11.63 -18.61 -11.74
N ARG A 101 11.69 -17.32 -11.36
CA ARG A 101 11.78 -16.92 -9.94
C ARG A 101 10.53 -17.34 -9.15
N ARG A 102 9.34 -17.23 -9.75
CA ARG A 102 8.10 -17.78 -9.16
C ARG A 102 8.23 -19.27 -8.90
N VAL A 103 8.65 -20.02 -9.93
CA VAL A 103 8.73 -21.49 -9.84
C VAL A 103 9.71 -21.91 -8.76
N ASN A 104 10.85 -21.21 -8.64
CA ASN A 104 11.85 -21.47 -7.61
C ASN A 104 11.32 -21.21 -6.20
N LEU A 105 10.63 -20.09 -5.97
CA LEU A 105 9.96 -19.78 -4.70
C LEU A 105 8.96 -20.89 -4.30
N LEU A 106 8.06 -21.27 -5.21
CA LEU A 106 7.02 -22.27 -4.95
C LEU A 106 7.60 -23.68 -4.78
N THR A 107 8.65 -24.02 -5.53
CA THR A 107 9.34 -25.30 -5.40
C THR A 107 10.03 -25.38 -4.04
N LEU A 108 10.72 -24.32 -3.60
CA LEU A 108 11.32 -24.27 -2.27
C LEU A 108 10.26 -24.43 -1.17
N ALA A 109 9.10 -23.78 -1.31
CA ALA A 109 8.01 -23.89 -0.34
C ALA A 109 7.49 -25.33 -0.24
N LYS A 110 7.28 -25.97 -1.40
CA LYS A 110 6.81 -27.36 -1.48
C LYS A 110 7.84 -28.34 -0.91
N THR A 111 9.13 -28.20 -1.24
CA THR A 111 10.18 -29.12 -0.77
C THR A 111 10.50 -28.96 0.71
N THR A 112 10.34 -27.75 1.25
CA THR A 112 10.54 -27.48 2.68
C THR A 112 9.27 -27.61 3.51
N ASN A 113 8.13 -27.95 2.89
CA ASN A 113 6.80 -28.01 3.51
C ASN A 113 6.46 -26.73 4.29
N LYS A 114 6.75 -25.57 3.70
CA LYS A 114 6.46 -24.24 4.24
C LYS A 114 5.42 -23.52 3.39
N ASP A 115 4.67 -22.60 4.00
CA ASP A 115 3.73 -21.76 3.26
C ASP A 115 4.45 -20.57 2.62
N TRP A 116 4.43 -20.52 1.29
CA TRP A 116 5.04 -19.45 0.51
C TRP A 116 4.43 -18.08 0.79
N LYS A 117 3.21 -18.02 1.34
CA LYS A 117 2.51 -16.77 1.67
C LYS A 117 3.04 -16.07 2.91
N THR A 118 3.95 -16.70 3.67
CA THR A 118 4.50 -16.07 4.88
C THR A 118 5.60 -15.09 4.52
N VAL A 119 5.65 -13.93 5.19
CA VAL A 119 6.68 -12.90 4.96
C VAL A 119 8.06 -13.48 5.25
N GLU A 120 8.19 -14.24 6.34
CA GLU A 120 9.42 -14.86 6.79
C GLU A 120 10.00 -15.79 5.72
N PHE A 121 9.16 -16.61 5.09
CA PHE A 121 9.59 -17.49 4.00
C PHE A 121 10.01 -16.71 2.75
N GLN A 122 9.25 -15.68 2.37
CA GLN A 122 9.56 -14.88 1.18
C GLN A 122 10.85 -14.08 1.35
N MET A 123 11.09 -13.53 2.53
CA MET A 123 12.34 -12.85 2.84
C MET A 123 13.51 -13.83 2.83
N ASP A 124 13.34 -15.03 3.38
CA ASP A 124 14.36 -16.09 3.31
C ASP A 124 14.66 -16.53 1.88
N TYR A 125 13.63 -16.71 1.06
CA TYR A 125 13.80 -16.99 -0.36
C TYR A 125 14.62 -15.88 -1.05
N ALA A 126 14.19 -14.62 -0.92
CA ALA A 126 14.86 -13.48 -1.53
C ALA A 126 16.32 -13.35 -1.07
N TRP A 127 16.56 -13.55 0.22
CA TRP A 127 17.86 -13.34 0.84
C TRP A 127 18.85 -14.48 0.60
N ASN A 128 18.38 -15.73 0.51
CA ASN A 128 19.24 -16.91 0.52
C ASN A 128 19.08 -17.85 -0.67
N HIS A 129 17.99 -17.77 -1.43
CA HIS A 129 17.62 -18.77 -2.43
C HIS A 129 17.32 -18.22 -3.83
N ASP A 130 17.39 -16.89 -4.02
CA ASP A 130 17.14 -16.20 -5.29
C ASP A 130 18.44 -16.00 -6.10
N GLY A 131 19.41 -16.91 -5.93
CA GLY A 131 20.66 -16.94 -6.70
C GLY A 131 21.49 -15.64 -6.65
N ALA A 132 21.80 -15.07 -7.82
CA ALA A 132 22.57 -13.83 -7.90
C ALA A 132 21.82 -12.63 -7.29
N ASP A 133 20.49 -12.64 -7.32
CA ASP A 133 19.67 -11.57 -6.74
C ASP A 133 19.78 -11.53 -5.21
N SER A 134 19.95 -12.68 -4.56
CA SER A 134 20.26 -12.75 -3.13
C SER A 134 21.59 -12.05 -2.80
N THR A 135 22.61 -12.21 -3.64
CA THR A 135 23.91 -11.54 -3.46
C THR A 135 23.78 -10.03 -3.67
N LEU A 136 22.99 -9.63 -4.67
CA LEU A 136 22.68 -8.23 -4.96
C LEU A 136 21.99 -7.54 -3.77
N LEU A 137 20.94 -8.14 -3.20
CA LEU A 137 20.23 -7.60 -2.03
C LEU A 137 21.16 -7.48 -0.82
N LYS A 138 21.97 -8.51 -0.52
CA LYS A 138 22.97 -8.48 0.58
C LYS A 138 24.04 -7.40 0.40
N ASN A 139 24.33 -6.99 -0.83
CA ASN A 139 25.25 -5.88 -1.11
C ASN A 139 24.56 -4.53 -0.92
N MET A 140 23.34 -4.37 -1.46
CA MET A 140 22.54 -3.16 -1.27
C MET A 140 22.20 -2.92 0.21
N SER A 141 22.01 -3.98 0.99
CA SER A 141 21.61 -3.90 2.40
C SER A 141 22.60 -3.22 3.33
N LYS A 142 23.80 -2.89 2.84
CA LYS A 142 24.85 -2.17 3.58
C LYS A 142 24.78 -0.66 3.37
N SER A 143 24.04 -0.20 2.37
CA SER A 143 23.91 1.21 2.03
C SER A 143 22.92 1.92 2.96
N LYS A 144 23.03 3.25 3.05
CA LYS A 144 22.14 4.13 3.82
C LYS A 144 21.42 5.18 2.98
N ASP A 145 21.61 5.16 1.66
CA ASP A 145 20.97 6.11 0.75
C ASP A 145 19.60 5.56 0.32
N VAL A 146 18.55 5.93 1.04
CA VAL A 146 17.18 5.40 0.85
C VAL A 146 16.66 5.66 -0.57
N GLU A 147 16.83 6.88 -1.09
CA GLU A 147 16.31 7.24 -2.42
C GLU A 147 17.07 6.53 -3.54
N LYS A 148 18.40 6.43 -3.42
CA LYS A 148 19.20 5.67 -4.38
C LYS A 148 18.84 4.19 -4.33
N LEU A 149 18.71 3.62 -3.13
CA LEU A 149 18.33 2.21 -2.95
C LEU A 149 16.96 1.92 -3.55
N ALA A 150 15.98 2.81 -3.39
CA ALA A 150 14.65 2.63 -3.97
C ALA A 150 14.72 2.46 -5.50
N VAL A 151 15.58 3.25 -6.17
CA VAL A 151 15.80 3.16 -7.62
C VAL A 151 16.68 1.97 -8.00
N ASP A 152 17.73 1.68 -7.25
CA ASP A 152 18.61 0.54 -7.49
C ASP A 152 17.83 -0.78 -7.39
N ILE A 153 16.93 -0.93 -6.41
CA ILE A 153 16.08 -2.10 -6.25
C ILE A 153 15.13 -2.24 -7.46
N LEU A 154 14.44 -1.16 -7.84
CA LEU A 154 13.56 -1.13 -9.02
C LEU A 154 14.30 -1.55 -10.31
N LYS A 155 15.52 -1.03 -10.51
CA LYS A 155 16.28 -1.24 -11.75
C LYS A 155 17.01 -2.58 -11.79
N LEU A 156 17.62 -2.96 -10.69
CA LEU A 156 18.59 -4.06 -10.66
C LEU A 156 17.98 -5.35 -10.11
N TRP A 157 17.13 -5.28 -9.08
CA TRP A 157 16.50 -6.44 -8.47
C TRP A 157 15.14 -6.78 -9.10
N GLU A 158 14.22 -5.80 -9.15
CA GLU A 158 12.89 -5.99 -9.77
C GLU A 158 13.01 -6.08 -11.29
N ARG A 159 13.87 -5.24 -11.89
CA ARG A 159 14.03 -5.10 -13.34
C ARG A 159 12.70 -4.80 -14.03
N ALA A 160 11.84 -4.04 -13.36
CA ALA A 160 10.48 -3.75 -13.80
C ALA A 160 10.46 -3.15 -15.22
N GLY A 161 9.37 -3.39 -15.97
CA GLY A 161 9.17 -2.76 -17.27
C GLY A 161 9.18 -1.23 -17.20
N THR A 162 8.74 -0.67 -16.08
CA THR A 162 8.65 0.77 -15.77
C THR A 162 9.91 1.33 -15.11
N LYS A 163 11.00 0.57 -14.99
CA LYS A 163 12.19 0.96 -14.21
C LYS A 163 12.83 2.30 -14.62
N ASP A 164 12.65 2.72 -15.87
CA ASP A 164 13.19 3.97 -16.41
C ASP A 164 12.16 5.11 -16.46
N ASP A 165 10.91 4.86 -16.05
CA ASP A 165 9.88 5.89 -15.89
C ASP A 165 10.21 6.80 -14.70
N PRO A 166 10.42 8.11 -14.92
CA PRO A 166 10.70 9.06 -13.85
C PRO A 166 9.58 9.14 -12.80
N ILE A 167 8.31 8.98 -13.19
CA ILE A 167 7.17 9.04 -12.27
C ILE A 167 7.16 7.81 -11.35
N GLU A 168 7.41 6.63 -11.90
CA GLU A 168 7.52 5.41 -11.10
C GLU A 168 8.70 5.52 -10.10
N GLN A 169 9.86 6.01 -10.54
CA GLN A 169 11.00 6.22 -9.65
C GLN A 169 10.70 7.21 -8.52
N ILE A 170 9.97 8.31 -8.81
CA ILE A 170 9.54 9.27 -7.79
C ILE A 170 8.59 8.62 -6.79
N GLY A 171 7.63 7.81 -7.26
CA GLY A 171 6.72 7.05 -6.39
C GLY A 171 7.50 6.13 -5.43
N ARG A 172 8.37 5.27 -5.96
CA ARG A 172 9.18 4.33 -5.17
C ARG A 172 10.04 5.03 -4.12
N LYS A 173 10.68 6.16 -4.48
CA LYS A 173 11.45 6.99 -3.54
C LYS A 173 10.57 7.57 -2.43
N THR A 174 9.39 8.06 -2.79
CA THR A 174 8.44 8.65 -1.85
C THR A 174 7.99 7.60 -0.85
N SER A 175 7.53 6.43 -1.31
CA SER A 175 7.16 5.33 -0.40
C SER A 175 8.34 4.90 0.48
N ALA A 176 9.53 4.73 -0.09
CA ALA A 176 10.73 4.37 0.66
C ALA A 176 11.04 5.36 1.79
N MET A 177 10.99 6.66 1.52
CA MET A 177 11.23 7.69 2.54
C MET A 177 10.15 7.73 3.62
N ASN A 178 8.91 7.41 3.27
CA ASN A 178 7.82 7.32 4.25
C ASN A 178 7.93 6.08 5.13
N TRP A 179 8.28 4.93 4.57
CA TRP A 179 8.63 3.74 5.36
C TRP A 179 9.82 4.01 6.26
N TYR A 180 10.85 4.70 5.78
CA TYR A 180 12.01 5.06 6.59
C TYR A 180 11.59 5.92 7.79
N LYS A 181 10.81 6.98 7.56
CA LYS A 181 10.28 7.83 8.62
C LYS A 181 9.40 7.06 9.60
N ARG A 182 8.48 6.22 9.09
CA ARG A 182 7.53 5.43 9.88
C ARG A 182 8.24 4.41 10.77
N LEU A 183 9.24 3.71 10.24
CA LEU A 183 10.03 2.71 10.96
C LEU A 183 10.97 3.32 12.01
N THR A 184 11.50 4.53 11.77
CA THR A 184 12.50 5.15 12.66
C THR A 184 11.92 6.07 13.73
N THR A 185 10.76 6.67 13.48
CA THR A 185 10.19 7.68 14.38
C THR A 185 8.79 7.32 14.91
N GLY A 186 8.19 6.24 14.40
CA GLY A 186 6.78 5.95 14.58
C GLY A 186 5.85 6.95 13.86
N ASN A 187 6.37 8.04 13.30
CA ASN A 187 5.59 9.04 12.58
C ASN A 187 5.71 8.83 11.07
N GLY A 188 4.62 9.08 10.36
CA GLY A 188 4.50 8.74 8.94
C GLY A 188 3.27 7.88 8.74
N SER A 189 2.77 7.81 7.52
CA SER A 189 1.69 6.89 7.18
C SER A 189 2.27 5.90 6.19
N ALA A 190 2.08 4.60 6.48
CA ALA A 190 2.35 3.48 5.59
C ALA A 190 1.65 3.57 4.23
N ASN A 191 0.73 4.53 4.08
CA ASN A 191 0.06 4.84 2.82
C ASN A 191 0.64 6.07 2.11
N ILE A 192 1.63 6.78 2.65
CA ILE A 192 2.19 7.92 1.92
C ILE A 192 3.27 7.37 1.00
N GLY A 193 3.02 7.43 -0.31
CA GLY A 193 4.07 7.24 -1.31
C GLY A 193 3.83 6.24 -2.42
N GLY A 194 2.60 5.88 -2.78
CA GLY A 194 2.35 5.32 -4.11
C GLY A 194 1.95 3.84 -4.19
N GLY A 195 1.39 3.26 -3.13
CA GLY A 195 0.59 2.06 -3.28
C GLY A 195 -0.59 2.27 -4.24
N LYS A 196 -0.64 1.45 -5.28
CA LYS A 196 -1.87 1.09 -6.00
C LYS A 196 -3.01 0.96 -4.99
N ILE A 197 -4.04 1.80 -5.09
CA ILE A 197 -5.30 1.52 -4.38
C ILE A 197 -6.01 0.50 -5.26
N ASP A 198 -5.90 -0.78 -4.95
CA ASP A 198 -6.28 -1.88 -5.86
C ASP A 198 -7.67 -1.71 -6.47
N VAL A 199 -8.63 -1.25 -5.65
CA VAL A 199 -10.01 -0.96 -6.08
C VAL A 199 -10.05 0.08 -7.21
N LEU A 200 -9.20 1.10 -7.15
CA LEU A 200 -9.14 2.20 -8.10
C LEU A 200 -8.25 1.87 -9.30
N GLU A 201 -7.19 1.10 -9.09
CA GLU A 201 -6.30 0.61 -10.15
C GLU A 201 -7.01 -0.36 -11.09
N ALA A 202 -7.85 -1.25 -10.54
CA ALA A 202 -8.65 -2.19 -11.30
C ALA A 202 -9.64 -1.52 -12.26
N VAL A 203 -9.94 -0.23 -12.05
CA VAL A 203 -10.91 0.54 -12.84
C VAL A 203 -10.28 1.67 -13.65
N LEU A 204 -8.96 1.84 -13.66
CA LEU A 204 -8.30 2.84 -14.50
C LEU A 204 -8.67 2.66 -15.98
N GLY A 205 -8.93 3.77 -16.66
CA GLY A 205 -9.40 3.81 -18.04
C GLY A 205 -10.86 3.38 -18.24
N GLN A 206 -11.58 2.99 -17.18
CA GLN A 206 -12.99 2.59 -17.25
C GLN A 206 -13.92 3.70 -16.78
N THR A 207 -15.14 3.71 -17.29
CA THR A 207 -16.22 4.61 -16.85
C THR A 207 -17.00 3.93 -15.73
N ILE A 208 -16.95 4.50 -14.53
CA ILE A 208 -17.60 3.99 -13.32
C ILE A 208 -18.87 4.78 -13.01
N ASN A 209 -19.98 4.08 -12.73
CA ASN A 209 -21.23 4.69 -12.25
C ASN A 209 -21.68 5.92 -13.07
N GLY A 210 -21.69 5.82 -14.39
CA GLY A 210 -22.12 6.90 -15.29
C GLY A 210 -21.09 7.99 -15.56
N GLY A 211 -19.83 7.78 -15.14
CA GLY A 211 -18.71 8.62 -15.58
C GLY A 211 -18.54 9.94 -14.84
N GLN A 212 -19.22 10.13 -13.72
CA GLN A 212 -19.11 11.32 -12.86
C GLN A 212 -18.07 11.14 -11.76
N CYS A 213 -17.47 12.23 -11.26
CA CYS A 213 -16.49 12.18 -10.17
C CYS A 213 -17.02 11.46 -8.92
N TYR A 214 -18.28 11.75 -8.57
CA TYR A 214 -19.00 11.11 -7.47
C TYR A 214 -19.05 9.58 -7.59
N GLY A 215 -19.18 9.08 -8.82
CA GLY A 215 -19.32 7.65 -9.10
C GLY A 215 -18.08 6.84 -8.75
N LEU A 216 -16.89 7.38 -9.03
CA LEU A 216 -15.61 6.74 -8.67
C LEU A 216 -15.39 6.78 -7.16
N THR A 217 -15.67 7.93 -6.52
CA THR A 217 -15.61 8.07 -5.06
C THR A 217 -16.56 7.09 -4.36
N ALA A 218 -17.78 6.94 -4.87
CA ALA A 218 -18.75 5.99 -4.31
C ALA A 218 -18.25 4.55 -4.35
N LEU A 219 -17.68 4.09 -5.49
CA LEU A 219 -17.07 2.77 -5.59
C LEU A 219 -15.99 2.57 -4.52
N TYR A 220 -15.08 3.53 -4.37
CA TYR A 220 -14.02 3.45 -3.38
C TYR A 220 -14.57 3.37 -1.96
N VAL A 221 -15.44 4.31 -1.58
CA VAL A 221 -16.00 4.38 -0.22
C VAL A 221 -16.74 3.09 0.15
N GLU A 222 -17.58 2.57 -0.74
CA GLU A 222 -18.33 1.33 -0.51
C GLU A 222 -17.39 0.12 -0.36
N LYS A 223 -16.39 -0.02 -1.23
CA LYS A 223 -15.38 -1.09 -1.13
C LYS A 223 -14.54 -0.99 0.14
N MET A 224 -14.36 0.22 0.64
CA MET A 224 -13.68 0.48 1.89
C MET A 224 -14.61 0.40 3.12
N GLY A 225 -15.87 -0.04 2.96
CA GLY A 225 -16.82 -0.25 4.06
C GLY A 225 -17.40 1.05 4.64
N GLY A 226 -17.42 2.11 3.85
CA GLY A 226 -18.14 3.35 4.17
C GLY A 226 -19.62 3.31 3.81
N PRO A 227 -20.33 4.46 3.91
CA PRO A 227 -21.73 4.56 3.53
C PRO A 227 -21.94 4.31 2.03
N VAL A 228 -23.17 3.94 1.66
CA VAL A 228 -23.61 3.86 0.26
C VAL A 228 -23.83 5.28 -0.26
N LEU A 229 -23.05 5.66 -1.26
CA LEU A 229 -23.06 7.01 -1.84
C LEU A 229 -24.01 7.10 -3.03
N MET A 230 -24.01 6.09 -3.90
CA MET A 230 -24.91 6.09 -5.07
C MET A 230 -26.35 5.85 -4.65
N GLY A 231 -27.26 6.71 -5.09
CA GLY A 231 -28.70 6.58 -4.79
C GLY A 231 -29.09 7.04 -3.38
N SER A 232 -28.18 7.69 -2.64
CA SER A 232 -28.44 8.24 -1.30
C SER A 232 -29.33 9.50 -1.32
N GLY A 233 -29.47 10.15 -2.49
CA GLY A 233 -30.14 11.44 -2.65
C GLY A 233 -29.21 12.65 -2.53
N HIS A 234 -27.98 12.46 -2.06
CA HIS A 234 -26.94 13.50 -2.08
C HIS A 234 -26.26 13.58 -3.45
N MET A 235 -25.94 14.80 -3.91
CA MET A 235 -25.44 15.02 -5.27
C MET A 235 -24.25 15.98 -5.37
N TYR A 236 -23.91 16.69 -4.30
CA TYR A 236 -22.83 17.67 -4.29
C TYR A 236 -21.53 16.99 -3.85
N ALA A 237 -20.58 16.84 -4.78
CA ALA A 237 -19.25 16.32 -4.47
C ALA A 237 -18.54 17.15 -3.40
N SER A 238 -18.75 18.48 -3.41
CA SER A 238 -18.23 19.40 -2.41
C SER A 238 -18.76 19.17 -0.98
N GLN A 239 -19.92 18.52 -0.84
CA GLN A 239 -20.63 18.30 0.43
C GLN A 239 -20.46 16.87 0.98
N ILE A 240 -19.75 15.98 0.27
CA ILE A 240 -19.51 14.59 0.70
C ILE A 240 -19.05 14.51 2.17
N GLY A 241 -18.18 15.42 2.63
CA GLY A 241 -17.71 15.43 4.01
C GLY A 241 -18.78 15.72 5.07
N SER A 242 -19.89 16.36 4.72
CA SER A 242 -21.00 16.67 5.62
C SER A 242 -22.28 15.85 5.37
N ASP A 243 -22.42 15.27 4.18
CA ASP A 243 -23.64 14.57 3.75
C ASP A 243 -23.90 13.26 4.50
N TYR A 244 -22.85 12.61 5.00
CA TYR A 244 -22.93 11.27 5.57
C TYR A 244 -22.45 11.20 7.02
N ASP A 245 -23.01 10.25 7.77
CA ASP A 245 -22.54 9.94 9.13
C ASP A 245 -21.27 9.09 9.10
N TRP A 246 -20.17 9.70 8.65
CA TRP A 246 -18.87 9.07 8.50
C TRP A 246 -18.37 8.37 9.77
N LYS A 247 -18.69 8.94 10.93
CA LYS A 247 -18.27 8.42 12.24
C LYS A 247 -18.81 7.02 12.50
N ASN A 248 -20.06 6.74 12.13
CA ASN A 248 -20.66 5.41 12.29
C ASN A 248 -19.99 4.34 11.42
N TYR A 249 -19.34 4.74 10.33
CA TYR A 249 -18.59 3.84 9.47
C TYR A 249 -17.10 3.73 9.84
N HIS A 250 -16.68 4.37 10.95
CA HIS A 250 -15.27 4.49 11.34
C HIS A 250 -14.46 5.30 10.31
N TRP A 251 -14.96 6.47 9.96
CA TRP A 251 -14.25 7.47 9.17
C TRP A 251 -14.26 8.82 9.91
N THR A 252 -13.17 9.55 9.73
CA THR A 252 -12.97 10.91 10.25
C THR A 252 -13.07 11.92 9.10
N VAL A 253 -13.72 13.05 9.37
CA VAL A 253 -13.81 14.19 8.46
C VAL A 253 -12.92 15.33 8.94
N ILE A 254 -12.14 15.91 8.04
CA ILE A 254 -11.37 17.13 8.25
C ILE A 254 -11.98 18.22 7.37
N GLN A 255 -12.64 19.20 7.98
CA GLN A 255 -13.23 20.33 7.26
C GLN A 255 -12.19 21.43 7.05
N ASN A 256 -12.24 22.09 5.89
CA ASN A 256 -11.30 23.14 5.49
C ASN A 256 -9.82 22.72 5.70
N PRO A 257 -9.40 21.59 5.12
CA PRO A 257 -8.07 21.04 5.32
C PRO A 257 -6.98 21.95 4.78
N LYS A 258 -5.77 21.80 5.32
CA LYS A 258 -4.53 22.31 4.72
C LYS A 258 -3.79 21.18 4.00
N TYR A 259 -2.81 21.55 3.17
CA TYR A 259 -2.02 20.59 2.40
C TYR A 259 -1.36 19.51 3.30
N GLU A 260 -0.89 19.90 4.48
CA GLU A 260 -0.23 19.02 5.44
C GLU A 260 -1.19 17.98 6.04
N ASP A 261 -2.50 18.16 5.90
CA ASP A 261 -3.48 17.19 6.36
C ASP A 261 -3.64 16.02 5.38
N LEU A 262 -3.22 16.17 4.11
CA LEU A 262 -3.39 15.15 3.08
C LEU A 262 -2.66 13.86 3.41
N LYS A 263 -3.34 12.75 3.20
CA LYS A 263 -2.77 11.40 3.20
C LYS A 263 -3.37 10.61 2.04
N ALA A 264 -2.63 9.64 1.52
CA ALA A 264 -3.23 8.75 0.54
C ALA A 264 -4.39 7.95 1.15
N GLY A 265 -5.37 7.63 0.31
CA GLY A 265 -6.64 7.04 0.70
C GLY A 265 -7.67 8.06 1.19
N ASP A 266 -7.30 9.33 1.39
CA ASP A 266 -8.30 10.35 1.68
C ASP A 266 -9.21 10.54 0.46
N VAL A 267 -10.52 10.56 0.70
CA VAL A 267 -11.45 11.17 -0.23
C VAL A 267 -11.31 12.68 -0.07
N ILE A 268 -10.90 13.36 -1.13
CA ILE A 268 -10.71 14.81 -1.17
C ILE A 268 -11.86 15.45 -1.94
N ASN A 269 -12.46 16.46 -1.33
CA ASN A 269 -13.64 17.14 -1.87
C ASN A 269 -13.36 18.62 -2.12
N PHE A 270 -13.83 19.12 -3.26
CA PHE A 270 -13.54 20.45 -3.75
C PHE A 270 -14.83 21.23 -4.00
N GLY A 271 -14.81 22.51 -3.65
CA GLY A 271 -15.85 23.46 -4.04
C GLY A 271 -15.70 23.90 -5.50
N GLN A 272 -16.64 24.69 -6.00
CA GLN A 272 -16.56 25.24 -7.35
C GLN A 272 -15.31 26.12 -7.51
N GLY A 273 -14.52 25.87 -8.55
CA GLY A 273 -13.33 26.63 -8.90
C GLY A 273 -12.23 25.76 -9.51
N GLY A 274 -11.43 26.35 -10.39
CA GLY A 274 -10.38 25.63 -11.11
C GLY A 274 -10.97 24.53 -12.01
N VAL A 275 -10.54 23.29 -11.81
CA VAL A 275 -11.06 22.12 -12.56
C VAL A 275 -12.53 21.81 -12.20
N ALA A 276 -13.00 22.17 -11.00
CA ALA A 276 -14.39 22.01 -10.58
C ALA A 276 -15.28 23.13 -11.17
N ILE A 277 -15.69 23.00 -12.43
CA ILE A 277 -16.40 24.08 -13.14
C ILE A 277 -17.86 24.31 -12.70
N SER A 278 -18.50 23.32 -12.07
CA SER A 278 -19.91 23.38 -11.68
C SER A 278 -20.12 23.61 -10.18
N GLU A 279 -21.34 24.02 -9.78
CA GLU A 279 -21.73 24.22 -8.38
C GLU A 279 -21.67 22.94 -7.53
N PHE A 280 -21.76 21.76 -8.16
CA PHE A 280 -21.64 20.47 -7.47
C PHE A 280 -20.24 20.24 -6.89
N GLY A 281 -19.24 20.97 -7.37
CA GLY A 281 -17.85 20.77 -6.99
C GLY A 281 -17.21 19.56 -7.68
N HIS A 282 -16.18 19.00 -7.05
CA HIS A 282 -15.47 17.83 -7.54
C HIS A 282 -14.95 16.96 -6.39
N THR A 283 -14.65 15.69 -6.66
CA THR A 283 -14.11 14.77 -5.66
C THR A 283 -13.13 13.79 -6.31
N GLY A 284 -12.20 13.29 -5.51
CA GLY A 284 -11.24 12.27 -5.90
C GLY A 284 -10.67 11.54 -4.69
N ILE A 285 -9.77 10.60 -4.93
CA ILE A 285 -9.05 9.88 -3.88
C ILE A 285 -7.56 10.20 -3.99
N VAL A 286 -6.95 10.64 -2.90
CA VAL A 286 -5.51 10.92 -2.87
C VAL A 286 -4.74 9.60 -3.04
N ALA A 287 -3.93 9.51 -4.09
CA ALA A 287 -3.05 8.39 -4.37
C ALA A 287 -1.69 8.53 -3.67
N SER A 288 -1.14 9.75 -3.65
CA SER A 288 0.16 10.05 -3.05
C SER A 288 0.28 11.53 -2.70
N VAL A 289 1.21 11.86 -1.80
CA VAL A 289 1.60 13.23 -1.45
C VAL A 289 3.11 13.34 -1.68
N GLU A 290 3.52 14.24 -2.58
CA GLU A 290 4.86 14.26 -3.19
C GLU A 290 5.73 15.44 -2.68
N GLY A 291 5.20 16.26 -1.78
CA GLY A 291 5.88 17.43 -1.23
C GLY A 291 5.70 18.69 -2.08
N ASN A 292 6.07 19.85 -1.52
CA ASN A 292 5.97 21.16 -2.21
C ASN A 292 4.56 21.47 -2.77
N GLY A 293 3.52 21.04 -2.07
CA GLY A 293 2.14 21.22 -2.49
C GLY A 293 1.68 20.26 -3.61
N LYS A 294 2.49 19.28 -4.02
CA LYS A 294 2.14 18.32 -5.07
C LYS A 294 1.57 17.03 -4.49
N TYR A 295 0.56 16.49 -5.17
CA TYR A 295 -0.10 15.26 -4.80
C TYR A 295 -0.72 14.61 -6.03
N THR A 296 -0.85 13.29 -6.03
CA THR A 296 -1.56 12.57 -7.09
C THR A 296 -2.91 12.11 -6.59
N THR A 297 -3.93 12.15 -7.45
CA THR A 297 -5.29 11.70 -7.17
C THR A 297 -5.78 10.71 -8.22
N TYR A 298 -6.69 9.81 -7.82
CA TYR A 298 -7.59 9.10 -8.71
C TYR A 298 -8.86 9.94 -8.84
N GLU A 299 -9.22 10.29 -10.07
CA GLU A 299 -10.41 11.10 -10.35
C GLU A 299 -11.12 10.57 -11.60
N GLN A 300 -12.38 10.95 -11.73
CA GLN A 300 -13.17 10.71 -12.94
C GLN A 300 -13.93 11.99 -13.28
N ASN A 301 -14.22 12.22 -14.56
CA ASN A 301 -14.86 13.44 -15.04
C ASN A 301 -14.05 14.72 -14.79
N ALA A 302 -12.73 14.62 -14.96
CA ALA A 302 -11.85 15.77 -14.98
C ALA A 302 -11.26 15.95 -16.40
N GLU A 303 -10.05 16.47 -16.54
CA GLU A 303 -9.52 16.90 -17.84
C GLU A 303 -9.34 15.76 -18.87
N LYS A 304 -9.15 14.52 -18.40
CA LYS A 304 -9.07 13.31 -19.23
C LYS A 304 -10.43 12.67 -19.55
N GLY A 305 -11.54 13.29 -19.16
CA GLY A 305 -12.89 12.84 -19.48
C GLY A 305 -13.52 11.91 -18.44
N GLN A 306 -14.50 11.12 -18.90
CA GLN A 306 -15.40 10.32 -18.05
C GLN A 306 -14.86 8.92 -17.72
N THR A 307 -13.54 8.75 -17.69
CA THR A 307 -12.86 7.53 -17.25
C THR A 307 -12.14 7.79 -15.93
N ALA A 308 -11.95 6.75 -15.13
CA ALA A 308 -11.12 6.82 -13.94
C ALA A 308 -9.65 6.93 -14.34
N GLU A 309 -8.98 7.98 -13.87
CA GLU A 309 -7.63 8.34 -14.29
C GLU A 309 -6.82 8.88 -13.12
N LYS A 310 -5.49 8.83 -13.25
CA LYS A 310 -4.58 9.51 -12.32
C LYS A 310 -4.25 10.93 -12.76
N TYR A 311 -4.18 11.84 -11.80
CA TYR A 311 -3.84 13.25 -12.03
C TYR A 311 -2.80 13.71 -11.03
N LEU A 312 -1.74 14.34 -11.54
CA LEU A 312 -0.84 15.13 -10.71
C LEU A 312 -1.48 16.49 -10.47
N ARG A 313 -1.60 16.86 -9.20
CA ARG A 313 -2.25 18.09 -8.73
C ARG A 313 -1.28 18.96 -7.95
N GLN A 314 -1.52 20.26 -7.96
CA GLN A 314 -0.88 21.28 -7.17
C GLN A 314 -1.91 21.94 -6.26
N TRP A 315 -1.62 21.92 -4.95
CA TRP A 315 -2.49 22.42 -3.89
C TRP A 315 -2.92 23.87 -4.15
N GLN A 316 -4.22 24.13 -4.04
CA GLN A 316 -4.87 25.43 -4.26
C GLN A 316 -4.68 26.06 -5.65
N LYS A 317 -3.92 25.44 -6.55
CA LYS A 317 -3.75 25.89 -7.92
C LYS A 317 -4.79 25.27 -8.84
N ASP A 318 -4.90 23.94 -8.83
CA ASP A 318 -5.82 23.23 -9.72
C ASP A 318 -7.25 23.20 -9.17
N PHE A 319 -7.37 23.12 -7.85
CA PHE A 319 -8.61 23.31 -7.10
C PHE A 319 -8.38 24.36 -6.01
N PRO A 320 -8.88 25.60 -6.16
CA PRO A 320 -8.62 26.68 -5.21
C PRO A 320 -9.36 26.49 -3.87
N ILE A 321 -10.41 25.68 -3.86
CA ILE A 321 -11.28 25.47 -2.69
C ILE A 321 -11.35 23.97 -2.40
N THR A 322 -10.67 23.53 -1.35
CA THR A 322 -10.83 22.18 -0.78
C THR A 322 -11.78 22.27 0.41
N THR A 323 -12.93 21.62 0.34
CA THR A 323 -13.97 21.72 1.38
C THR A 323 -13.72 20.74 2.51
N SER A 324 -13.33 19.50 2.18
CA SER A 324 -13.11 18.46 3.18
C SER A 324 -12.16 17.36 2.72
N LEU A 325 -11.52 16.71 3.69
CA LEU A 325 -10.98 15.36 3.55
C LEU A 325 -11.85 14.40 4.35
N VAL A 326 -12.13 13.24 3.78
CA VAL A 326 -12.80 12.14 4.48
C VAL A 326 -11.86 10.94 4.48
N ARG A 327 -11.53 10.47 5.67
CA ARG A 327 -10.47 9.49 5.92
C ARG A 327 -11.02 8.30 6.68
N LYS A 328 -10.74 7.09 6.21
CA LYS A 328 -11.05 5.89 6.98
C LYS A 328 -10.16 5.81 8.22
N ASP A 329 -10.77 5.57 9.37
CA ASP A 329 -10.04 5.35 10.61
C ASP A 329 -9.32 4.01 10.54
N VAL A 330 -8.04 4.01 10.89
CA VAL A 330 -7.26 2.78 10.99
C VAL A 330 -7.53 2.21 12.38
N LYS A 331 -8.17 1.04 12.45
CA LYS A 331 -8.26 0.23 13.68
C LYS A 331 -7.04 -0.67 13.79
#